data_AF-A0A503AFY3-F1
#
_entry.id   AF-A0A503AFY3-F1
#
_cell.length_a   1.000
_cell.length_b   1.000
_cell.length_c   1.000
_cell.angle_alpha   90.00
_cell.angle_beta   90.00
_cell.angle_gamma   90.00
#
_symmetry.space_group_name_H-M   'P 1'
#
loop_
_entity.id
_entity.type
_entity.pdbx_description
1 polymer ?
#
loop_
_entity_poly.entity_id
_entity_poly.type
_entity_poly.pdbx_seq_one_letter_code
_entity_poly.pdbx_strand_id
1 'polypeptide(L)'
;MESRVMLGTIREFWRDQRGIAMILVAIMLPALVGFAVLALDMSRANGLHSDLQKGVDALALAGAAELDGNSDAWTRAESALVHLVSNETIFADAGVVTLPSTGSTTVNPTYSACRSRGQISWCFLASIPTNDADPITSANYAASPGTTKLIQVTAQPESFTAMFPVSYLSGSSANSFNVGAEAVAGFTNALCQFTPMFICNPYTSLGALQTAVSGTSKPMIWLKEQTGGNNAQYGPGNYGFLSSPEGDKSAQKLTEMFAVTSPPACYSQNGVKTRPGNVTPVNDGINTRFDIYPNGNSGKLVPSSAPPAPNVRKGMVVKNNGGSCSYDLPNSGQANNYEALPRDNCFYSGTCTQAGVLGNGAWDFAGYWSINHGNASTAGVLTACGASPSRYCVYKYEIDNPTLKSGQEKTPPQCNTTTQIADRRLLYVAIVDCVANNVQGGGQTLPVQAFASVFVTETAGGPPNADIYGEIQDISTTVGQGTLKKLQRNEAQLYR
;
A
#
# COMPACT_ATOMS: atom_id res chain seq x y z
N MET A 1 -26.51 -53.11 -86.05
CA MET A 1 -25.58 -52.82 -84.92
C MET A 1 -26.07 -51.69 -84.01
N GLU A 2 -26.99 -50.82 -84.45
CA GLU A 2 -27.42 -49.64 -83.68
C GLU A 2 -28.30 -49.94 -82.45
N SER A 3 -29.16 -50.97 -82.49
CA SER A 3 -30.07 -51.29 -81.37
C SER A 3 -29.34 -51.74 -80.09
N ARG A 4 -28.20 -52.44 -80.21
CA ARG A 4 -27.41 -52.88 -79.05
C ARG A 4 -26.66 -51.74 -78.35
N VAL A 5 -26.29 -50.70 -79.09
CA VAL A 5 -25.61 -49.50 -78.53
C VAL A 5 -26.60 -48.66 -77.73
N MET A 6 -27.84 -48.51 -78.24
CA MET A 6 -28.90 -47.75 -77.57
C MET A 6 -29.41 -48.41 -76.28
N LEU A 7 -29.44 -49.75 -76.23
CA LEU A 7 -29.78 -50.50 -74.99
C LEU A 7 -28.66 -50.43 -73.94
N GLY A 8 -27.39 -50.25 -74.34
CA GLY A 8 -26.27 -50.08 -73.43
C GLY A 8 -26.29 -48.73 -72.71
N THR A 9 -26.50 -47.64 -73.44
CA THR A 9 -26.56 -46.27 -72.90
C THR A 9 -27.76 -46.06 -71.98
N ILE A 10 -28.92 -46.66 -72.29
CA ILE A 10 -30.11 -46.60 -71.42
C ILE A 10 -29.84 -47.35 -70.09
N ARG A 11 -29.11 -48.46 -70.13
CA ARG A 11 -28.78 -49.25 -68.93
C ARG A 11 -27.70 -48.59 -68.07
N GLU A 12 -26.78 -47.85 -68.69
CA GLU A 12 -25.83 -46.96 -67.99
C GLU A 12 -26.56 -45.80 -67.31
N PHE A 13 -27.50 -45.12 -67.99
CA PHE A 13 -28.29 -44.04 -67.42
C PHE A 13 -29.17 -44.52 -66.25
N TRP A 14 -29.77 -45.71 -66.36
CA TRP A 14 -30.60 -46.30 -65.30
C TRP A 14 -29.80 -46.77 -64.08
N ARG A 15 -28.49 -47.02 -64.25
CA ARG A 15 -27.54 -47.30 -63.15
C ARG A 15 -26.79 -46.06 -62.68
N ASP A 16 -27.06 -44.88 -63.25
CA ASP A 16 -26.32 -43.67 -62.95
C ASP A 16 -26.80 -43.06 -61.61
N GLN A 17 -26.03 -43.30 -60.55
CA GLN A 17 -26.29 -42.73 -59.22
C GLN A 17 -25.80 -41.29 -59.06
N ARG A 18 -25.21 -40.68 -60.11
CA ARG A 18 -24.75 -39.28 -60.07
C ARG A 18 -25.90 -38.27 -59.87
N GLY A 19 -27.13 -38.61 -60.26
CA GLY A 19 -28.31 -37.75 -60.07
C GLY A 19 -28.69 -37.54 -58.61
N ILE A 20 -28.63 -38.59 -57.78
CA ILE A 20 -28.86 -38.49 -56.32
C ILE A 20 -27.78 -37.66 -55.65
N ALA A 21 -26.52 -37.83 -56.08
CA ALA A 21 -25.41 -37.04 -55.55
C ALA A 21 -25.61 -35.53 -55.80
N MET A 22 -26.14 -35.14 -56.96
CA MET A 22 -26.43 -33.72 -57.25
C MET A 22 -27.52 -33.13 -56.37
N ILE A 23 -28.59 -33.87 -56.06
CA ILE A 23 -29.67 -33.41 -55.16
C ILE A 23 -29.12 -33.24 -53.74
N LEU A 24 -28.33 -34.21 -53.28
CA LEU A 24 -27.73 -34.19 -51.94
C LEU A 24 -26.74 -33.03 -51.79
N VAL A 25 -25.91 -32.78 -52.82
CA VAL A 25 -25.02 -31.61 -52.87
C VAL A 25 -25.79 -30.30 -52.94
N ALA A 26 -26.86 -30.21 -53.72
CA ALA A 26 -27.66 -28.98 -53.83
C ALA A 26 -28.30 -28.58 -52.49
N ILE A 27 -28.63 -29.54 -51.63
CA ILE A 27 -29.20 -29.28 -50.30
C ILE A 27 -28.09 -29.05 -49.26
N MET A 28 -27.02 -29.85 -49.28
CA MET A 28 -25.94 -29.74 -48.29
C MET A 28 -25.03 -28.53 -48.50
N LEU A 29 -24.81 -28.11 -49.75
CA LEU A 29 -23.87 -27.02 -50.05
C LEU A 29 -24.32 -25.69 -49.41
N PRO A 30 -25.58 -25.24 -49.50
CA PRO A 30 -26.05 -24.06 -48.76
C PRO A 30 -25.89 -24.19 -47.25
N ALA A 31 -26.14 -25.38 -46.67
CA ALA A 31 -25.97 -25.62 -45.24
C ALA A 31 -24.50 -25.50 -44.82
N LEU A 32 -23.59 -26.13 -45.56
CA LEU A 32 -22.14 -26.07 -45.31
C LEU A 32 -21.59 -24.65 -45.45
N VAL A 33 -22.02 -23.91 -46.49
CA VAL A 33 -21.65 -22.51 -46.67
C VAL A 33 -22.21 -21.65 -45.52
N GLY A 34 -23.46 -21.88 -45.12
CA GLY A 34 -24.08 -21.18 -43.98
C GLY A 34 -23.30 -21.37 -42.68
N PHE A 35 -22.89 -22.61 -42.36
CA PHE A 35 -22.04 -22.88 -41.19
C PHE A 35 -20.64 -22.27 -41.31
N ALA A 36 -20.03 -22.31 -42.49
CA ALA A 36 -18.71 -21.70 -42.70
C ALA A 36 -18.75 -20.18 -42.45
N VAL A 37 -19.77 -19.50 -42.95
CA VAL A 37 -19.95 -18.06 -42.76
C VAL A 37 -20.27 -17.72 -41.30
N LEU A 38 -21.12 -18.50 -40.63
CA LEU A 38 -21.39 -18.34 -39.19
C LEU A 38 -20.11 -18.48 -38.35
N ALA A 39 -19.25 -19.44 -38.69
CA ALA A 39 -17.98 -19.64 -38.01
C ALA A 39 -17.01 -18.45 -38.20
N LEU A 40 -17.01 -17.82 -39.39
CA LEU A 40 -16.23 -16.61 -39.66
C LEU A 40 -16.72 -15.43 -38.82
N ASP A 41 -18.03 -15.22 -38.72
CA ASP A 41 -18.59 -14.16 -37.88
C ASP A 41 -18.32 -14.37 -36.40
N MET A 42 -18.43 -15.60 -35.90
CA MET A 42 -18.09 -15.93 -34.51
C MET A 42 -16.58 -15.69 -34.25
N SER A 43 -15.72 -16.01 -35.21
CA SER A 43 -14.28 -15.76 -35.11
C SER A 43 -13.98 -14.26 -35.04
N ARG A 44 -14.65 -13.45 -35.87
CA ARG A 44 -14.56 -11.98 -35.84
C ARG A 44 -15.08 -11.41 -34.52
N ALA A 45 -16.22 -11.88 -34.04
CA ALA A 45 -16.81 -11.44 -32.77
C ALA A 45 -15.89 -11.74 -31.58
N ASN A 46 -15.32 -12.95 -31.52
CA ASN A 46 -14.39 -13.34 -30.46
C ASN A 46 -13.07 -12.57 -30.53
N GLY A 47 -12.53 -12.35 -31.73
CA GLY A 47 -11.35 -11.51 -31.92
C GLY A 47 -11.59 -10.10 -31.40
N LEU A 48 -12.72 -9.49 -31.81
CA LEU A 48 -13.11 -8.17 -31.36
C LEU A 48 -13.29 -8.10 -29.83
N HIS A 49 -14.00 -9.07 -29.24
CA HIS A 49 -14.19 -9.12 -27.80
C HIS A 49 -12.85 -9.24 -27.06
N SER A 50 -11.93 -10.07 -27.56
CA SER A 50 -10.59 -10.23 -26.98
C SER A 50 -9.78 -8.92 -27.00
N ASP A 51 -9.84 -8.17 -28.10
CA ASP A 51 -9.11 -6.91 -28.23
C ASP A 51 -9.74 -5.81 -27.38
N LEU A 52 -11.08 -5.74 -27.32
CA LEU A 52 -11.79 -4.85 -26.42
C LEU A 52 -11.46 -5.16 -24.95
N GLN A 53 -11.47 -6.44 -24.56
CA GLN A 53 -11.17 -6.87 -23.20
C GLN A 53 -9.76 -6.47 -22.79
N LYS A 54 -8.74 -6.75 -23.62
CA LYS A 54 -7.37 -6.29 -23.35
C LYS A 54 -7.28 -4.77 -23.22
N GLY A 55 -8.04 -4.05 -24.06
CA GLY A 55 -8.13 -2.60 -24.03
C GLY A 55 -8.67 -2.07 -22.70
N VAL A 56 -9.83 -2.57 -22.27
CA VAL A 56 -10.45 -2.14 -21.01
C VAL A 56 -9.67 -2.62 -19.78
N ASP A 57 -9.06 -3.81 -19.81
CA ASP A 57 -8.22 -4.33 -18.73
C ASP A 57 -7.00 -3.42 -18.49
N ALA A 58 -6.29 -3.05 -19.57
CA ALA A 58 -5.13 -2.18 -19.50
C ALA A 58 -5.51 -0.77 -19.01
N LEU A 59 -6.63 -0.24 -19.50
CA LEU A 59 -7.16 1.06 -19.06
C LEU A 59 -7.60 1.03 -17.59
N ALA A 60 -8.30 -0.02 -17.17
CA ALA A 60 -8.73 -0.20 -15.79
C ALA A 60 -7.53 -0.28 -14.86
N LEU A 61 -6.50 -1.08 -15.19
CA LEU A 61 -5.27 -1.17 -14.40
C LEU A 61 -4.52 0.16 -14.31
N ALA A 62 -4.40 0.90 -15.42
CA ALA A 62 -3.75 2.21 -15.43
C ALA A 62 -4.52 3.25 -14.61
N GLY A 63 -5.86 3.27 -14.74
CA GLY A 63 -6.71 4.14 -13.93
C GLY A 63 -6.67 3.77 -12.44
N ALA A 64 -6.68 2.47 -12.13
CA ALA A 64 -6.61 1.96 -10.76
C ALA A 64 -5.28 2.33 -10.10
N ALA A 65 -4.15 2.24 -10.80
CA ALA A 65 -2.84 2.56 -10.25
C ALA A 65 -2.72 3.97 -9.63
N GLU A 66 -3.59 4.90 -10.06
CA GLU A 66 -3.64 6.28 -9.55
C GLU A 66 -4.59 6.49 -8.36
N LEU A 67 -5.36 5.46 -7.97
CA LEU A 67 -6.35 5.50 -6.89
C LEU A 67 -5.71 5.31 -5.51
N ASP A 68 -4.87 6.25 -5.12
CA ASP A 68 -4.16 6.24 -3.83
C ASP A 68 -4.93 6.89 -2.66
N GLY A 69 -6.18 7.29 -2.88
CA GLY A 69 -7.05 7.93 -1.87
C GLY A 69 -6.80 9.44 -1.68
N ASN A 70 -5.91 10.06 -2.44
CA ASN A 70 -5.72 11.51 -2.41
C ASN A 70 -6.87 12.26 -3.11
N SER A 71 -7.04 13.55 -2.80
CA SER A 71 -8.11 14.38 -3.37
C SER A 71 -8.01 14.59 -4.88
N ASP A 72 -6.82 14.47 -5.45
CA ASP A 72 -6.51 14.59 -6.88
C ASP A 72 -6.47 13.23 -7.62
N ALA A 73 -6.77 12.12 -6.93
CA ALA A 73 -6.70 10.76 -7.49
C ALA A 73 -7.54 10.60 -8.76
N TRP A 74 -8.76 11.17 -8.80
CA TRP A 74 -9.59 11.13 -10.01
C TRP A 74 -8.93 11.85 -11.20
N THR A 75 -8.34 13.03 -10.97
CA THR A 75 -7.67 13.80 -12.02
C THR A 75 -6.44 13.05 -12.55
N ARG A 76 -5.66 12.41 -11.68
CA ARG A 76 -4.52 11.60 -12.12
C ARG A 76 -4.96 10.35 -12.86
N ALA A 77 -5.98 9.64 -12.37
CA ALA A 77 -6.55 8.48 -13.06
C ALA A 77 -7.07 8.83 -14.46
N GLU A 78 -7.74 9.98 -14.60
CA GLU A 78 -8.18 10.49 -15.90
C GLU A 78 -6.99 10.78 -16.83
N SER A 79 -5.93 11.38 -16.31
CA SER A 79 -4.71 11.63 -17.09
C SER A 79 -4.01 10.34 -17.51
N ALA A 80 -3.99 9.34 -16.63
CA ALA A 80 -3.44 8.01 -16.90
C ALA A 80 -4.21 7.28 -18.01
N LEU A 81 -5.54 7.28 -17.92
CA LEU A 81 -6.42 6.72 -18.95
C LEU A 81 -6.18 7.36 -20.32
N VAL A 82 -5.94 8.67 -20.38
CA VAL A 82 -5.79 9.41 -21.64
C VAL A 82 -4.38 9.31 -22.24
N HIS A 83 -3.34 9.26 -21.42
CA HIS A 83 -1.96 9.46 -21.90
C HIS A 83 -1.04 8.25 -21.74
N LEU A 84 -1.34 7.30 -20.86
CA LEU A 84 -0.41 6.20 -20.56
C LEU A 84 -0.70 4.92 -21.33
N VAL A 85 -1.94 4.72 -21.77
CA VAL A 85 -2.38 3.50 -22.44
C VAL A 85 -3.11 3.85 -23.72
N SER A 86 -2.67 3.26 -24.83
CA SER A 86 -3.37 3.27 -26.10
C SER A 86 -3.43 1.84 -26.64
N ASN A 87 -4.64 1.32 -26.84
CA ASN A 87 -4.84 0.04 -27.50
C ASN A 87 -5.53 0.24 -28.84
N GLU A 88 -5.09 -0.47 -29.86
CA GLU A 88 -5.71 -0.44 -31.18
C GLU A 88 -6.54 -1.71 -31.37
N THR A 89 -7.79 -1.53 -31.78
CA THR A 89 -8.71 -2.61 -32.12
C THR A 89 -9.07 -2.49 -33.59
N ILE A 90 -9.04 -3.60 -34.33
CA ILE A 90 -9.42 -3.63 -35.74
C ILE A 90 -10.89 -4.01 -35.84
N PHE A 91 -11.74 -3.00 -36.03
CA PHE A 91 -13.17 -3.18 -36.26
C PHE A 91 -13.43 -3.55 -37.72
N ALA A 92 -14.29 -4.54 -37.93
CA ALA A 92 -14.50 -5.07 -39.27
C ALA A 92 -15.30 -4.13 -40.21
N ASP A 93 -16.00 -3.12 -39.68
CA ASP A 93 -16.73 -2.11 -40.47
C ASP A 93 -16.11 -0.69 -40.36
N ALA A 94 -15.41 -0.37 -39.25
CA ALA A 94 -14.86 0.97 -38.98
C ALA A 94 -13.33 1.08 -39.12
N GLY A 95 -12.64 -0.03 -39.43
CA GLY A 95 -11.18 -0.06 -39.54
C GLY A 95 -10.47 -0.04 -38.17
N VAL A 96 -9.24 0.48 -38.13
CA VAL A 96 -8.47 0.61 -36.89
C VAL A 96 -9.04 1.73 -36.05
N VAL A 97 -9.34 1.45 -34.77
CA VAL A 97 -9.75 2.46 -33.81
C VAL A 97 -8.90 2.34 -32.55
N THR A 98 -8.52 3.48 -31.99
CA THR A 98 -7.68 3.58 -30.79
C THR A 98 -8.54 3.82 -29.55
N LEU A 99 -8.24 3.11 -28.47
CA LEU A 99 -8.83 3.23 -27.14
C LEU A 99 -7.79 3.79 -26.17
N PRO A 100 -8.04 4.95 -25.52
CA PRO A 100 -9.18 5.84 -25.71
C PRO A 100 -9.11 6.57 -27.05
N SER A 101 -10.27 6.87 -27.65
CA SER A 101 -10.32 7.70 -28.85
C SER A 101 -10.15 9.20 -28.53
N THR A 102 -9.91 9.99 -29.57
CA THR A 102 -9.77 11.45 -29.46
C THR A 102 -11.11 12.09 -29.05
N GLY A 103 -11.05 13.14 -28.23
CA GLY A 103 -12.26 13.81 -27.73
C GLY A 103 -11.99 14.68 -26.50
N SER A 104 -13.06 15.08 -25.82
CA SER A 104 -13.01 15.64 -24.47
C SER A 104 -13.64 14.65 -23.49
N THR A 105 -13.14 14.61 -22.27
CA THR A 105 -13.78 13.85 -21.19
C THR A 105 -15.03 14.60 -20.74
N THR A 106 -16.16 13.91 -20.68
CA THR A 106 -17.43 14.45 -20.16
C THR A 106 -17.79 13.76 -18.85
N VAL A 107 -18.32 14.53 -17.90
CA VAL A 107 -18.80 14.01 -16.61
C VAL A 107 -20.28 13.72 -16.72
N ASN A 108 -20.73 12.58 -16.20
CA ASN A 108 -22.14 12.25 -16.16
C ASN A 108 -22.88 13.24 -15.23
N PRO A 109 -23.97 13.88 -15.69
CA PRO A 109 -24.67 14.92 -14.91
C PRO A 109 -25.39 14.37 -13.68
N THR A 110 -25.73 13.08 -13.68
CA THR A 110 -26.41 12.40 -12.58
C THR A 110 -25.41 11.81 -11.59
N TYR A 111 -24.29 11.29 -12.09
CA TYR A 111 -23.29 10.58 -11.29
C TYR A 111 -21.90 11.18 -11.50
N SER A 112 -21.46 12.03 -10.57
CA SER A 112 -20.16 12.74 -10.64
C SER A 112 -18.95 11.80 -10.68
N ALA A 113 -19.11 10.56 -10.21
CA ALA A 113 -18.09 9.51 -10.25
C ALA A 113 -17.91 8.89 -11.65
N CYS A 114 -18.83 9.12 -12.58
CA CYS A 114 -18.84 8.51 -13.90
C CYS A 114 -18.48 9.51 -15.00
N ARG A 115 -17.70 9.06 -15.97
CA ARG A 115 -17.17 9.86 -17.08
C ARG A 115 -17.18 9.07 -18.38
N SER A 116 -17.11 9.78 -19.50
CA SER A 116 -16.96 9.17 -20.81
C SER A 116 -16.05 9.99 -21.71
N ARG A 117 -15.35 9.31 -22.60
CA ARG A 117 -14.51 9.89 -23.63
C ARG A 117 -14.55 8.98 -24.87
N GLY A 118 -15.20 9.45 -25.92
CA GLY A 118 -15.29 8.69 -27.16
C GLY A 118 -15.94 7.32 -26.94
N GLN A 119 -15.22 6.24 -27.24
CA GLN A 119 -15.72 4.86 -27.13
C GLN A 119 -15.57 4.23 -25.73
N ILE A 120 -15.00 4.95 -24.76
CA ILE A 120 -14.87 4.44 -23.39
C ILE A 120 -15.69 5.27 -22.40
N SER A 121 -16.19 4.59 -21.38
CA SER A 121 -16.75 5.20 -20.18
C SER A 121 -16.18 4.53 -18.96
N TRP A 122 -16.03 5.27 -17.87
CA TRP A 122 -15.56 4.72 -16.61
C TRP A 122 -16.29 5.32 -15.42
N CYS A 123 -16.38 4.56 -14.34
CA CYS A 123 -16.96 4.98 -13.07
C CYS A 123 -16.01 4.64 -11.92
N PHE A 124 -15.82 5.61 -11.01
CA PHE A 124 -15.09 5.42 -9.77
C PHE A 124 -15.99 4.75 -8.72
N LEU A 125 -15.51 3.68 -8.11
CA LEU A 125 -16.28 2.81 -7.21
C LEU A 125 -15.67 2.80 -5.79
N ALA A 126 -16.53 2.79 -4.78
CA ALA A 126 -16.14 2.55 -3.38
C ALA A 126 -16.20 1.06 -3.01
N SER A 127 -17.04 0.29 -3.71
CA SER A 127 -17.24 -1.15 -3.47
C SER A 127 -17.67 -1.84 -4.76
N ILE A 128 -17.69 -3.17 -4.74
CA ILE A 128 -18.33 -4.02 -5.75
C ILE A 128 -19.31 -4.97 -5.06
N PRO A 129 -20.33 -5.49 -5.78
CA PRO A 129 -21.21 -6.53 -5.26
C PRO A 129 -20.41 -7.74 -4.75
N THR A 130 -20.96 -8.47 -3.78
CA THR A 130 -20.32 -9.66 -3.21
C THR A 130 -20.26 -10.85 -4.17
N ASN A 131 -21.15 -10.88 -5.16
CA ASN A 131 -21.21 -11.91 -6.18
C ASN A 131 -20.89 -11.28 -7.54
N ASP A 132 -19.97 -11.88 -8.28
CA ASP A 132 -19.49 -11.35 -9.56
C ASP A 132 -20.60 -11.32 -10.63
N ALA A 133 -21.65 -12.13 -10.47
CA ALA A 133 -22.81 -12.13 -11.36
C ALA A 133 -23.74 -10.91 -11.17
N ASP A 134 -23.64 -10.21 -10.05
CA ASP A 134 -24.52 -9.07 -9.77
C ASP A 134 -24.05 -7.82 -10.52
N PRO A 135 -24.98 -6.98 -11.02
CA PRO A 135 -24.63 -5.74 -11.68
C PRO A 135 -24.09 -4.71 -10.69
N ILE A 136 -23.07 -3.95 -11.12
CA ILE A 136 -22.60 -2.78 -10.39
C ILE A 136 -23.63 -1.66 -10.57
N THR A 137 -24.09 -1.08 -9.47
CA THR A 137 -25.13 -0.04 -9.46
C THR A 137 -24.62 1.27 -8.88
N SER A 138 -25.46 2.31 -8.91
CA SER A 138 -25.13 3.61 -8.32
C SER A 138 -24.84 3.56 -6.82
N ALA A 139 -25.28 2.52 -6.12
CA ALA A 139 -24.95 2.31 -4.70
C ALA A 139 -23.46 1.98 -4.48
N ASN A 140 -22.76 1.52 -5.52
CA ASN A 140 -21.34 1.16 -5.48
C ASN A 140 -20.41 2.34 -5.83
N TYR A 141 -20.95 3.41 -6.40
CA TYR A 141 -20.17 4.57 -6.86
C TYR A 141 -19.55 5.32 -5.67
N ALA A 142 -18.32 5.78 -5.85
CA ALA A 142 -17.62 6.52 -4.81
C ALA A 142 -18.19 7.93 -4.67
N ALA A 143 -18.39 8.38 -3.43
CA ALA A 143 -18.86 9.74 -3.14
C ALA A 143 -17.76 10.80 -3.32
N SER A 144 -16.49 10.39 -3.20
CA SER A 144 -15.32 11.27 -3.32
C SER A 144 -14.04 10.50 -3.69
N PRO A 145 -13.00 11.19 -4.19
CA PRO A 145 -11.70 10.59 -4.48
C PRO A 145 -11.12 9.77 -3.31
N GLY A 146 -11.22 10.28 -2.07
CA GLY A 146 -10.68 9.59 -0.89
C GLY A 146 -11.43 8.32 -0.46
N THR A 147 -12.64 8.10 -0.97
CA THR A 147 -13.41 6.86 -0.73
C THR A 147 -13.34 5.89 -1.90
N THR A 148 -12.68 6.28 -2.99
CA THR A 148 -12.59 5.49 -4.21
C THR A 148 -11.54 4.40 -4.04
N LYS A 149 -11.91 3.16 -4.35
CA LYS A 149 -11.03 1.98 -4.24
C LYS A 149 -10.86 1.25 -5.57
N LEU A 150 -11.87 1.34 -6.44
CA LEU A 150 -11.89 0.67 -7.73
C LEU A 150 -12.31 1.62 -8.84
N ILE A 151 -12.04 1.22 -10.07
CA ILE A 151 -12.53 1.83 -11.29
C ILE A 151 -13.12 0.74 -12.17
N GLN A 152 -14.33 0.97 -12.67
CA GLN A 152 -14.91 0.17 -13.75
C GLN A 152 -14.69 0.93 -15.05
N VAL A 153 -14.11 0.28 -16.04
CA VAL A 153 -13.96 0.80 -17.40
C VAL A 153 -14.82 -0.06 -18.33
N THR A 154 -15.59 0.58 -19.18
CA THR A 154 -16.49 -0.05 -20.14
C THR A 154 -16.20 0.50 -21.52
N ALA A 155 -15.94 -0.38 -22.47
CA ALA A 155 -15.96 -0.04 -23.89
C ALA A 155 -17.42 -0.05 -24.36
N GLN A 156 -17.85 1.03 -25.02
CA GLN A 156 -19.17 1.11 -25.61
C GLN A 156 -19.36 -0.05 -26.61
N PRO A 157 -20.54 -0.68 -26.68
CA PRO A 157 -20.76 -1.80 -27.58
C PRO A 157 -20.56 -1.39 -29.04
N GLU A 158 -19.76 -2.18 -29.75
CA GLU A 158 -19.42 -1.94 -31.14
C GLU A 158 -20.12 -2.98 -32.03
N SER A 159 -20.70 -2.48 -33.12
CA SER A 159 -21.50 -3.29 -34.04
C SER A 159 -20.70 -3.63 -35.29
N PHE A 160 -20.76 -4.87 -35.75
CA PHE A 160 -20.28 -5.22 -37.09
C PHE A 160 -21.35 -5.98 -37.88
N THR A 161 -21.33 -5.79 -39.20
CA THR A 161 -22.23 -6.46 -40.13
C THR A 161 -21.86 -7.93 -40.24
N ALA A 162 -22.83 -8.79 -39.91
CA ALA A 162 -22.68 -10.23 -39.99
C ALA A 162 -22.77 -10.69 -41.44
N MET A 163 -21.90 -11.61 -41.83
CA MET A 163 -22.00 -12.28 -43.12
C MET A 163 -23.13 -13.33 -43.11
N PHE A 164 -23.35 -13.98 -41.97
CA PHE A 164 -24.48 -14.87 -41.73
C PHE A 164 -25.73 -14.02 -41.45
N PRO A 165 -26.87 -14.27 -42.10
CA PRO A 165 -28.10 -13.51 -41.86
C PRO A 165 -28.66 -13.81 -40.44
N VAL A 166 -28.19 -13.08 -39.43
CA VAL A 166 -28.58 -13.23 -38.01
C VAL A 166 -30.03 -12.86 -37.76
N SER A 167 -30.68 -12.21 -38.72
CA SER A 167 -32.12 -11.93 -38.72
C SER A 167 -32.97 -13.20 -38.63
N TYR A 168 -32.45 -14.35 -39.10
CA TYR A 168 -33.11 -15.65 -38.93
C TYR A 168 -33.01 -16.24 -37.52
N LEU A 169 -32.08 -15.75 -36.68
CA LEU A 169 -31.82 -16.28 -35.33
C LEU A 169 -32.40 -15.39 -34.22
N SER A 170 -32.39 -14.07 -34.40
CA SER A 170 -32.64 -13.11 -33.31
C SER A 170 -33.98 -12.38 -33.39
N GLY A 171 -34.77 -12.55 -34.46
CA GLY A 171 -35.99 -11.77 -34.70
C GLY A 171 -35.75 -10.28 -34.93
N SER A 172 -34.48 -9.83 -34.89
CA SER A 172 -34.05 -8.48 -35.20
C SER A 172 -33.94 -8.31 -36.72
N SER A 173 -34.40 -7.17 -37.23
CA SER A 173 -34.22 -6.78 -38.64
C SER A 173 -32.79 -6.33 -38.95
N ALA A 174 -31.94 -6.13 -37.94
CA ALA A 174 -30.54 -5.77 -38.09
C ALA A 174 -29.66 -7.02 -38.22
N ASN A 175 -28.88 -7.10 -39.31
CA ASN A 175 -27.93 -8.17 -39.56
C ASN A 175 -26.55 -7.86 -38.95
N SER A 176 -26.49 -7.64 -37.64
CA SER A 176 -25.27 -7.23 -36.94
C SER A 176 -25.11 -7.90 -35.58
N PHE A 177 -23.86 -8.00 -35.13
CA PHE A 177 -23.49 -8.39 -33.77
C PHE A 177 -22.97 -7.18 -33.01
N ASN A 178 -23.42 -7.01 -31.76
CA ASN A 178 -22.91 -6.00 -30.83
C ASN A 178 -21.98 -6.67 -29.82
N VAL A 179 -20.76 -6.17 -29.71
CA VAL A 179 -19.75 -6.69 -28.78
C VAL A 179 -19.28 -5.55 -27.89
N GLY A 180 -19.40 -5.73 -26.58
CA GLY A 180 -18.84 -4.82 -25.58
C GLY A 180 -17.84 -5.54 -24.69
N ALA A 181 -17.12 -4.77 -23.89
CA ALA A 181 -16.25 -5.29 -22.84
C ALA A 181 -16.29 -4.35 -21.62
N GLU A 182 -16.13 -4.93 -20.45
CA GLU A 182 -15.96 -4.21 -19.21
C GLU A 182 -14.85 -4.84 -18.38
N ALA A 183 -14.18 -4.02 -17.59
CA ALA A 183 -13.17 -4.46 -16.64
C ALA A 183 -13.28 -3.64 -15.36
N VAL A 184 -13.06 -4.28 -14.22
CA VAL A 184 -12.96 -3.60 -12.93
C VAL A 184 -11.59 -3.85 -12.35
N ALA A 185 -10.87 -2.76 -12.08
CA ALA A 185 -9.58 -2.82 -11.42
C ALA A 185 -9.62 -2.03 -10.11
N GLY A 186 -8.89 -2.52 -9.12
CA GLY A 186 -8.71 -1.86 -7.84
C GLY A 186 -7.25 -1.65 -7.52
N PHE A 187 -6.99 -0.70 -6.62
CA PHE A 187 -5.66 -0.42 -6.12
C PHE A 187 -5.55 -0.89 -4.68
N THR A 188 -4.57 -1.74 -4.42
CA THR A 188 -4.17 -2.08 -3.07
C THR A 188 -2.78 -1.55 -2.79
N ASN A 189 -2.70 -0.77 -1.73
CA ASN A 189 -1.45 -0.28 -1.19
C ASN A 189 -1.13 -1.08 0.08
N ALA A 190 0.04 -1.70 0.12
CA ALA A 190 0.56 -2.38 1.31
C ALA A 190 1.96 -1.88 1.66
N LEU A 191 2.24 -1.68 2.95
CA LEU A 191 3.60 -1.44 3.41
C LEU A 191 4.23 -2.75 3.89
N CYS A 192 5.33 -3.15 3.24
CA CYS A 192 6.13 -4.32 3.62
C CYS A 192 7.32 -3.93 4.50
N GLN A 193 7.94 -4.91 5.17
CA GLN A 193 9.01 -4.68 6.15
C GLN A 193 8.57 -3.79 7.32
N PHE A 194 7.30 -3.97 7.68
CA PHE A 194 6.62 -3.12 8.63
C PHE A 194 6.70 -3.66 10.05
N THR A 195 6.83 -2.78 11.03
CA THR A 195 6.81 -3.18 12.45
C THR A 195 5.35 -3.47 12.81
N PRO A 196 5.00 -4.68 13.31
CA PRO A 196 3.61 -5.10 13.54
C PRO A 196 2.97 -4.35 14.74
N MET A 197 2.80 -3.04 14.59
CA MET A 197 2.38 -2.09 15.62
C MET A 197 1.44 -1.04 15.01
N PHE A 198 0.44 -0.65 15.79
CA PHE A 198 -0.36 0.53 15.53
C PHE A 198 -0.26 1.50 16.70
N ILE A 199 -0.50 2.77 16.40
CA ILE A 199 -0.55 3.87 17.35
C ILE A 199 -1.90 4.55 17.18
N CYS A 200 -2.53 4.85 18.30
CA CYS A 200 -3.71 5.70 18.33
C CYS A 200 -3.31 7.14 18.10
N ASN A 201 -3.88 7.75 17.06
CA ASN A 201 -3.52 9.08 16.61
C ASN A 201 -3.48 10.06 17.80
N PRO A 202 -2.29 10.59 18.16
CA PRO A 202 -2.15 11.52 19.27
C PRO A 202 -2.51 12.95 18.85
N TYR A 203 -3.18 13.14 17.72
CA TYR A 203 -3.66 14.44 17.24
C TYR A 203 -5.17 14.40 17.09
N THR A 204 -5.81 15.55 17.21
CA THR A 204 -7.27 15.71 17.10
C THR A 204 -7.81 15.39 15.70
N SER A 205 -6.95 15.37 14.68
CA SER A 205 -7.29 14.98 13.31
C SER A 205 -6.04 14.61 12.51
N LEU A 206 -6.23 13.94 11.37
CA LEU A 206 -5.15 13.68 10.40
C LEU A 206 -4.52 14.97 9.88
N GLY A 207 -5.31 16.04 9.71
CA GLY A 207 -4.80 17.35 9.28
C GLY A 207 -3.85 17.98 10.29
N ALA A 208 -4.16 17.90 11.59
CA ALA A 208 -3.28 18.38 12.65
C ALA A 208 -1.95 17.60 12.69
N LEU A 209 -2.01 16.28 12.49
CA LEU A 209 -0.84 15.44 12.35
C LEU A 209 0.00 15.84 11.11
N GLN A 210 -0.63 16.07 9.96
CA GLN A 210 0.05 16.52 8.74
C GLN A 210 0.79 17.85 8.96
N THR A 211 0.17 18.81 9.65
CA THR A 211 0.83 20.07 10.01
C THR A 211 2.06 19.83 10.89
N ALA A 212 1.94 19.01 11.94
CA ALA A 212 3.05 18.69 12.84
C ALA A 212 4.21 17.99 12.11
N VAL A 213 3.90 17.10 11.17
CA VAL A 213 4.92 16.37 10.38
C VAL A 213 5.51 17.24 9.26
N SER A 214 4.94 18.38 8.91
CA SER A 214 5.52 19.29 7.90
C SER A 214 6.59 20.25 8.46
N GLY A 215 6.57 20.53 9.78
CA GLY A 215 7.49 21.47 10.43
C GLY A 215 8.91 20.94 10.62
N THR A 216 9.87 21.83 10.87
CA THR A 216 11.26 21.45 11.24
C THR A 216 11.37 20.98 12.69
N SER A 217 10.60 21.59 13.59
CA SER A 217 10.39 21.09 14.94
C SER A 217 9.36 19.97 14.92
N LYS A 218 9.72 18.81 15.48
CA LYS A 218 8.85 17.64 15.60
C LYS A 218 8.49 17.44 17.07
N PRO A 219 7.20 17.49 17.45
CA PRO A 219 6.78 17.13 18.79
C PRO A 219 7.17 15.70 19.14
N MET A 220 7.70 15.50 20.34
CA MET A 220 7.91 14.15 20.87
C MET A 220 6.55 13.52 21.22
N ILE A 221 6.38 12.25 20.88
CA ILE A 221 5.25 11.43 21.27
C ILE A 221 5.68 10.48 22.39
N TRP A 222 4.84 10.38 23.43
CA TRP A 222 4.94 9.36 24.47
C TRP A 222 3.91 8.26 24.17
N LEU A 223 4.42 7.11 23.75
CA LEU A 223 3.63 5.94 23.42
C LEU A 223 3.55 5.00 24.61
N LYS A 224 2.32 4.74 25.05
CA LYS A 224 2.03 3.84 26.17
C LYS A 224 1.42 2.55 25.68
N GLU A 225 1.93 1.42 26.13
CA GLU A 225 1.27 0.16 25.87
C GLU A 225 -0.09 0.13 26.57
N GLN A 226 -1.15 -0.25 25.85
CA GLN A 226 -2.43 -0.47 26.50
C GLN A 226 -2.41 -1.85 27.17
N THR A 227 -2.29 -1.88 28.49
CA THR A 227 -2.15 -3.10 29.30
C THR A 227 -3.48 -3.59 29.91
N GLY A 228 -4.61 -2.97 29.59
CA GLY A 228 -5.90 -3.40 30.10
C GLY A 228 -6.54 -4.57 29.35
N GLY A 229 -7.39 -5.34 30.04
CA GLY A 229 -8.10 -6.52 29.48
C GLY A 229 -9.07 -6.19 28.35
N ASN A 230 -9.94 -7.15 27.96
CA ASN A 230 -10.80 -7.07 26.76
C ASN A 230 -11.64 -5.78 26.61
N ASN A 231 -11.90 -5.02 27.68
CA ASN A 231 -12.70 -3.79 27.65
C ASN A 231 -11.86 -2.50 27.78
N ALA A 232 -10.54 -2.61 27.80
CA ALA A 232 -9.67 -1.44 27.92
C ALA A 232 -9.61 -0.70 26.59
N GLN A 233 -10.21 0.48 26.58
CA GLN A 233 -10.25 1.33 25.41
C GLN A 233 -8.90 1.97 25.16
N TYR A 234 -8.43 1.92 23.93
CA TYR A 234 -7.22 2.61 23.53
C TYR A 234 -7.51 4.11 23.36
N GLY A 235 -6.70 4.95 24.00
CA GLY A 235 -6.75 6.40 23.86
C GLY A 235 -5.63 6.95 22.96
N PRO A 236 -5.69 8.24 22.60
CA PRO A 236 -4.60 8.93 21.90
C PRO A 236 -3.25 8.69 22.59
N GLY A 237 -2.23 8.29 21.82
CA GLY A 237 -0.91 7.95 22.35
C GLY A 237 -0.75 6.53 22.87
N ASN A 238 -1.81 5.73 22.96
CA ASN A 238 -1.62 4.31 23.17
C ASN A 238 -1.09 3.63 21.91
N TYR A 239 -0.27 2.61 22.10
CA TYR A 239 0.12 1.69 21.04
C TYR A 239 -0.33 0.27 21.35
N GLY A 240 -0.49 -0.52 20.30
CA GLY A 240 -0.78 -1.94 20.38
C GLY A 240 -0.20 -2.69 19.19
N PHE A 241 -0.35 -4.02 19.20
CA PHE A 241 0.26 -4.87 18.18
C PHE A 241 -0.75 -5.27 17.10
N LEU A 242 -0.23 -5.51 15.90
CA LEU A 242 -1.01 -6.01 14.77
C LEU A 242 -0.80 -7.51 14.61
N SER A 243 -1.85 -8.19 14.16
CA SER A 243 -1.78 -9.59 13.78
C SER A 243 -1.00 -9.73 12.48
N SER A 244 -0.09 -10.70 12.43
CA SER A 244 0.64 -10.99 11.19
C SER A 244 -0.29 -11.64 10.16
N PRO A 245 -0.20 -11.27 8.87
CA PRO A 245 -0.89 -11.98 7.78
C PRO A 245 -0.53 -13.48 7.72
N GLU A 246 0.63 -13.87 8.25
CA GLU A 246 1.10 -15.26 8.35
C GLU A 246 0.58 -16.01 9.59
N GLY A 247 -0.37 -15.40 10.31
CA GLY A 247 -0.91 -15.87 11.59
C GLY A 247 -0.09 -15.40 12.80
N ASP A 248 -0.78 -15.21 13.93
CA ASP A 248 -0.16 -14.72 15.16
C ASP A 248 0.86 -15.72 15.71
N LYS A 249 2.12 -15.27 15.80
CA LYS A 249 3.24 -16.04 16.37
C LYS A 249 3.39 -15.76 17.86
N SER A 250 4.22 -16.50 18.58
CA SER A 250 4.49 -16.26 20.01
C SER A 250 4.96 -14.82 20.30
N ALA A 251 4.84 -14.37 21.55
CA ALA A 251 5.33 -13.05 21.95
C ALA A 251 6.84 -12.88 21.65
N GLN A 252 7.64 -13.93 21.82
CA GLN A 252 9.05 -13.93 21.42
C GLN A 252 9.26 -13.65 19.93
N LYS A 253 8.45 -14.28 19.05
CA LYS A 253 8.54 -14.02 17.60
C LYS A 253 8.12 -12.61 17.24
N LEU A 254 7.18 -12.03 17.97
CA LEU A 254 6.85 -10.62 17.83
C LEU A 254 8.05 -9.74 18.20
N THR A 255 8.67 -9.97 19.35
CA THR A 255 9.88 -9.24 19.77
C THR A 255 11.01 -9.37 18.73
N GLU A 256 11.20 -10.56 18.16
CA GLU A 256 12.14 -10.77 17.06
C GLU A 256 11.79 -9.94 15.81
N MET A 257 10.50 -9.81 15.46
CA MET A 257 10.05 -8.97 14.33
C MET A 257 10.36 -7.48 14.55
N PHE A 258 10.32 -7.01 15.79
CA PHE A 258 10.76 -5.64 16.13
C PHE A 258 12.29 -5.50 16.03
N ALA A 259 13.04 -6.57 16.26
CA ALA A 259 14.49 -6.56 16.27
C ALA A 259 15.11 -6.63 14.86
N VAL A 260 14.56 -7.47 13.98
CA VAL A 260 15.13 -7.66 12.63
C VAL A 260 14.96 -6.42 11.75
N THR A 261 15.83 -6.29 10.74
CA THR A 261 15.88 -5.14 9.84
C THR A 261 14.80 -5.17 8.75
N SER A 262 14.37 -6.37 8.35
CA SER A 262 13.38 -6.58 7.31
C SER A 262 12.41 -7.68 7.74
N PRO A 263 11.40 -7.36 8.57
CA PRO A 263 10.40 -8.35 8.97
C PRO A 263 9.55 -8.76 7.76
N PRO A 264 9.18 -10.05 7.61
CA PRO A 264 8.37 -10.54 6.49
C PRO A 264 6.87 -10.23 6.70
N ALA A 265 6.53 -8.97 6.98
CA ALA A 265 5.14 -8.57 7.19
C ALA A 265 4.77 -7.42 6.26
N CYS A 266 3.63 -7.56 5.58
CA CYS A 266 3.02 -6.53 4.74
C CYS A 266 1.62 -6.20 5.26
N TYR A 267 1.33 -4.92 5.45
CA TYR A 267 0.02 -4.46 5.95
C TYR A 267 -0.65 -3.57 4.94
N SER A 268 -1.91 -3.87 4.62
CA SER A 268 -2.70 -3.09 3.68
C SER A 268 -3.20 -1.79 4.32
N GLN A 269 -3.24 -0.70 3.54
CA GLN A 269 -3.96 0.53 3.93
C GLN A 269 -5.46 0.30 4.09
N ASN A 270 -6.02 -0.71 3.42
CA ASN A 270 -7.45 -1.02 3.46
C ASN A 270 -7.92 -1.55 4.81
N GLY A 271 -7.00 -1.93 5.70
CA GLY A 271 -7.30 -2.26 7.08
C GLY A 271 -6.21 -3.12 7.71
N VAL A 272 -6.04 -2.95 9.02
CA VAL A 272 -5.10 -3.75 9.83
C VAL A 272 -5.86 -4.46 10.93
N LYS A 273 -5.52 -5.72 11.19
CA LYS A 273 -6.10 -6.49 12.28
C LYS A 273 -5.24 -6.36 13.52
N THR A 274 -5.83 -5.93 14.62
CA THR A 274 -5.14 -5.89 15.92
C THR A 274 -4.88 -7.30 16.42
N ARG A 275 -3.80 -7.49 17.16
CA ARG A 275 -3.46 -8.77 17.76
C ARG A 275 -4.26 -8.97 19.06
N PRO A 276 -4.97 -10.09 19.22
CA PRO A 276 -5.67 -10.39 20.46
C PRO A 276 -4.71 -10.85 21.58
N GLY A 277 -5.15 -10.66 22.83
CA GLY A 277 -4.46 -11.13 24.03
C GLY A 277 -3.49 -10.12 24.63
N ASN A 278 -3.13 -10.34 25.90
CA ASN A 278 -2.12 -9.54 26.59
C ASN A 278 -0.73 -9.97 26.10
N VAL A 279 -0.11 -9.13 25.28
CA VAL A 279 1.23 -9.38 24.74
C VAL A 279 2.25 -8.81 25.72
N THR A 280 3.35 -9.53 25.96
CA THR A 280 4.43 -8.97 26.77
C THR A 280 5.15 -7.86 26.00
N PRO A 281 5.67 -6.83 26.69
CA PRO A 281 6.43 -5.76 26.06
C PRO A 281 7.52 -6.26 25.11
N VAL A 282 7.68 -5.60 23.98
CA VAL A 282 8.67 -5.93 22.93
C VAL A 282 9.96 -5.11 23.06
N ASN A 283 10.20 -4.53 24.24
CA ASN A 283 11.30 -3.61 24.52
C ASN A 283 12.66 -4.19 24.13
N ASP A 284 12.90 -5.48 24.37
CA ASP A 284 14.16 -6.14 24.00
C ASP A 284 14.43 -6.07 22.50
N GLY A 285 13.39 -6.17 21.67
CA GLY A 285 13.51 -6.06 20.21
C GLY A 285 13.69 -4.62 19.73
N ILE A 286 13.14 -3.64 20.43
CA ILE A 286 13.39 -2.23 20.14
C ILE A 286 14.82 -1.85 20.54
N ASN A 287 15.25 -2.30 21.71
CA ASN A 287 16.51 -1.93 22.36
C ASN A 287 17.76 -2.49 21.66
N THR A 288 17.62 -3.48 20.76
CA THR A 288 18.74 -3.88 19.88
C THR A 288 19.25 -2.73 19.02
N ARG A 289 18.40 -1.74 18.68
CA ARG A 289 18.79 -0.52 17.95
C ARG A 289 19.82 0.31 18.70
N PHE A 290 19.80 0.19 20.02
CA PHE A 290 20.64 0.89 20.97
C PHE A 290 21.83 0.03 21.44
N ASP A 291 22.18 -1.05 20.75
CA ASP A 291 23.26 -1.95 21.17
C ASP A 291 22.96 -2.73 22.48
N ILE A 292 21.69 -2.88 22.86
CA ILE A 292 21.28 -3.61 24.07
C ILE A 292 20.67 -4.96 23.68
N TYR A 293 21.17 -6.04 24.28
CA TYR A 293 20.73 -7.41 23.99
C TYR A 293 20.40 -8.16 25.28
N PRO A 294 19.27 -8.89 25.35
CA PRO A 294 18.91 -9.66 26.53
C PRO A 294 19.92 -10.80 26.78
N ASN A 295 20.04 -11.21 28.04
CA ASN A 295 20.87 -12.34 28.42
C ASN A 295 20.37 -13.64 27.74
N GLY A 296 21.30 -14.43 27.22
CA GLY A 296 21.02 -15.78 26.70
C GLY A 296 20.66 -15.88 25.21
N ASN A 297 20.90 -14.84 24.39
CA ASN A 297 20.81 -14.90 22.92
C ASN A 297 19.54 -15.62 22.40
N SER A 298 18.38 -15.20 22.91
CA SER A 298 17.11 -15.88 22.60
C SER A 298 16.65 -15.56 21.17
N GLY A 299 16.85 -16.51 20.26
CA GLY A 299 16.35 -16.42 18.88
C GLY A 299 17.11 -15.40 18.01
N LYS A 300 16.39 -14.47 17.38
CA LYS A 300 16.96 -13.43 16.51
C LYS A 300 17.43 -12.16 17.25
N LEU A 301 17.40 -12.16 18.57
CA LEU A 301 17.90 -11.06 19.43
C LEU A 301 19.41 -11.16 19.62
N VAL A 302 20.13 -11.21 18.51
CA VAL A 302 21.60 -11.25 18.47
C VAL A 302 22.13 -10.25 17.45
N PRO A 303 23.35 -9.74 17.62
CA PRO A 303 23.88 -8.70 16.74
C PRO A 303 24.00 -9.08 15.27
N SER A 304 24.18 -10.36 14.96
CA SER A 304 24.27 -10.84 13.57
C SER A 304 22.94 -10.77 12.81
N SER A 305 21.80 -10.92 13.49
CA SER A 305 20.45 -10.87 12.89
C SER A 305 19.71 -9.58 13.18
N ALA A 306 20.04 -8.90 14.27
CA ALA A 306 19.46 -7.64 14.70
C ALA A 306 20.56 -6.62 15.04
N PRO A 307 21.43 -6.24 14.09
CA PRO A 307 22.50 -5.28 14.32
C PRO A 307 21.96 -3.90 14.80
N PRO A 308 22.75 -3.16 15.60
CA PRO A 308 22.38 -1.84 16.10
C PRO A 308 22.42 -0.76 15.02
N ALA A 309 21.96 0.44 15.38
CA ALA A 309 22.09 1.63 14.55
C ALA A 309 23.56 2.14 14.53
N PRO A 310 23.99 2.90 13.50
CA PRO A 310 25.31 3.54 13.48
C PRO A 310 25.57 4.47 14.66
N ASN A 311 24.52 5.11 15.14
CA ASN A 311 24.54 5.94 16.33
C ASN A 311 23.64 5.27 17.39
N VAL A 312 24.22 4.86 18.53
CA VAL A 312 23.55 4.15 19.63
C VAL A 312 23.46 4.98 20.91
N ARG A 313 23.75 6.28 20.83
CA ARG A 313 23.66 7.21 21.95
C ARG A 313 22.29 7.12 22.62
N LYS A 314 22.31 6.97 23.94
CA LYS A 314 21.18 6.64 24.80
C LYS A 314 21.33 7.24 26.21
N GLY A 315 22.40 7.98 26.51
CA GLY A 315 22.64 8.55 27.84
C GLY A 315 22.99 7.51 28.89
N MET A 316 23.64 6.40 28.52
CA MET A 316 23.95 5.31 29.45
C MET A 316 25.40 4.84 29.38
N VAL A 317 25.86 4.22 30.46
CA VAL A 317 27.21 3.69 30.60
C VAL A 317 27.20 2.18 30.33
N VAL A 318 28.16 1.69 29.55
CA VAL A 318 28.30 0.25 29.29
C VAL A 318 28.55 -0.50 30.61
N LYS A 319 27.72 -1.52 30.86
CA LYS A 319 27.84 -2.41 32.02
C LYS A 319 28.54 -3.71 31.64
N ASN A 320 28.06 -4.36 30.59
CA ASN A 320 28.62 -5.59 30.07
C ASN A 320 28.96 -5.41 28.59
N ASN A 321 30.24 -5.59 28.26
CA ASN A 321 30.73 -5.55 26.90
C ASN A 321 30.91 -6.99 26.37
N GLY A 322 29.88 -7.53 25.71
CA GLY A 322 29.86 -8.90 25.20
C GLY A 322 28.56 -9.22 24.46
N GLY A 323 28.34 -10.50 24.16
CA GLY A 323 27.15 -10.95 23.39
C GLY A 323 25.81 -10.60 24.03
N SER A 324 25.77 -10.48 25.36
CA SER A 324 24.62 -9.94 26.12
C SER A 324 24.93 -8.51 26.58
N CYS A 325 25.07 -7.63 25.59
CA CYS A 325 25.44 -6.24 25.84
C CYS A 325 24.38 -5.53 26.68
N SER A 326 24.82 -4.86 27.74
CA SER A 326 23.93 -4.14 28.64
C SER A 326 24.56 -2.84 29.13
N TYR A 327 23.69 -1.92 29.53
CA TYR A 327 24.03 -0.57 29.95
C TYR A 327 23.30 -0.23 31.25
N ASP A 328 23.91 0.57 32.10
CA ASP A 328 23.32 1.11 33.33
C ASP A 328 23.16 2.63 33.20
N LEU A 329 22.20 3.21 33.94
CA LEU A 329 22.07 4.65 34.05
C LEU A 329 23.36 5.25 34.68
N PRO A 330 23.81 6.42 34.22
CA PRO A 330 24.98 7.08 34.77
C PRO A 330 24.75 7.41 36.24
N ASN A 331 25.75 7.20 37.09
CA ASN A 331 25.70 7.65 38.47
C ASN A 331 25.82 9.18 38.56
N SER A 332 25.63 9.76 39.76
CA SER A 332 25.63 11.21 39.97
C SER A 332 26.92 11.92 39.51
N GLY A 333 28.07 11.26 39.57
CA GLY A 333 29.33 11.79 39.05
C GLY A 333 29.49 11.71 37.53
N GLN A 334 28.64 10.92 36.87
CA GLN A 334 28.67 10.67 35.43
C GLN A 334 27.54 11.37 34.66
N ALA A 335 26.46 11.79 35.32
CA ALA A 335 25.28 12.36 34.65
C ALA A 335 25.60 13.50 33.66
N ASN A 336 26.61 14.33 33.96
CA ASN A 336 27.03 15.43 33.07
C ASN A 336 27.84 14.98 31.83
N ASN A 337 28.05 13.68 31.63
CA ASN A 337 28.89 13.13 30.57
C ASN A 337 28.14 12.22 29.57
N TYR A 338 26.88 11.88 29.88
CA TYR A 338 26.06 10.95 29.12
C TYR A 338 24.65 11.53 29.03
N GLU A 339 24.22 11.92 27.83
CA GLU A 339 22.91 12.51 27.62
C GLU A 339 22.25 11.84 26.41
N ALA A 340 21.07 11.25 26.63
CA ALA A 340 20.22 10.75 25.55
C ALA A 340 19.70 11.93 24.72
N LEU A 341 19.02 11.68 23.60
CA LEU A 341 18.27 12.77 22.95
C LEU A 341 17.16 13.22 23.92
N PRO A 342 17.25 14.42 24.54
CA PRO A 342 16.41 14.80 25.67
C PRO A 342 14.95 14.84 25.27
N ARG A 343 14.03 14.58 26.19
CA ARG A 343 12.58 14.78 25.97
C ARG A 343 12.23 16.25 25.78
N ASP A 344 11.04 16.53 25.27
CA ASP A 344 10.59 17.93 25.17
C ASP A 344 10.50 18.53 26.58
N ASN A 345 10.90 19.78 26.74
CA ASN A 345 11.01 20.44 28.05
C ASN A 345 9.68 20.40 28.82
N CYS A 346 8.55 20.40 28.10
CA CYS A 346 7.23 20.32 28.68
C CYS A 346 6.97 19.01 29.47
N PHE A 347 7.69 17.92 29.16
CA PHE A 347 7.53 16.64 29.87
C PHE A 347 8.09 16.76 31.29
N TYR A 348 9.15 17.55 31.48
CA TYR A 348 9.75 17.79 32.78
C TYR A 348 8.96 18.82 33.60
N SER A 349 8.42 19.86 32.95
CA SER A 349 7.61 20.88 33.63
C SER A 349 6.14 20.49 33.83
N GLY A 350 5.69 19.35 33.29
CA GLY A 350 4.29 18.92 33.36
C GLY A 350 3.33 19.80 32.55
N THR A 351 3.83 20.51 31.54
CA THR A 351 3.06 21.47 30.72
C THR A 351 2.78 20.96 29.30
N CYS A 352 3.08 19.70 29.01
CA CYS A 352 2.79 19.12 27.70
C CYS A 352 1.28 19.06 27.43
N THR A 353 0.94 19.22 26.17
CA THR A 353 -0.46 19.13 25.72
C THR A 353 -0.97 17.69 25.78
N GLN A 354 -2.29 17.52 25.62
CA GLN A 354 -2.93 16.20 25.49
C GLN A 354 -2.59 15.21 26.62
N ALA A 355 -2.82 15.61 27.87
CA ALA A 355 -2.57 14.79 29.06
C ALA A 355 -1.12 14.25 29.15
N GLY A 356 -0.16 14.98 28.58
CA GLY A 356 1.25 14.62 28.59
C GLY A 356 1.65 13.63 27.51
N VAL A 357 0.76 13.20 26.62
CA VAL A 357 1.09 12.26 25.52
C VAL A 357 1.91 12.92 24.42
N LEU A 358 1.66 14.21 24.16
CA LEU A 358 2.28 14.94 23.07
C LEU A 358 3.08 16.13 23.60
N GLY A 359 4.36 16.14 23.23
CA GLY A 359 5.27 17.23 23.50
C GLY A 359 4.97 18.49 22.68
N ASN A 360 5.89 19.44 22.71
CA ASN A 360 5.78 20.72 21.98
C ASN A 360 6.91 20.93 20.95
N GLY A 361 7.79 19.94 20.77
CA GLY A 361 8.93 19.96 19.88
C GLY A 361 10.10 20.84 20.36
N ALA A 362 10.02 21.38 21.58
CA ALA A 362 11.07 22.18 22.20
C ALA A 362 11.83 21.33 23.20
N TRP A 363 13.11 21.08 22.90
CA TRP A 363 14.00 20.26 23.70
C TRP A 363 15.35 20.93 23.91
N ASP A 364 16.09 20.52 24.92
CA ASP A 364 17.39 21.12 25.25
C ASP A 364 18.50 20.67 24.28
N PHE A 365 18.45 21.16 23.05
CA PHE A 365 19.46 20.92 22.03
C PHE A 365 20.84 21.44 22.46
N ALA A 366 20.89 22.61 23.11
CA ALA A 366 22.15 23.21 23.52
C ALA A 366 22.85 22.39 24.62
N GLY A 367 22.09 21.94 25.64
CA GLY A 367 22.59 21.05 26.68
C GLY A 367 23.05 19.71 26.13
N TYR A 368 22.23 19.07 25.29
CA TYR A 368 22.58 17.82 24.59
C TYR A 368 23.89 17.95 23.80
N TRP A 369 24.00 19.00 22.98
CA TRP A 369 25.17 19.22 22.14
C TRP A 369 26.42 19.49 22.99
N SER A 370 26.29 20.26 24.06
CA SER A 370 27.39 20.55 24.98
C SER A 370 27.91 19.29 25.69
N ILE A 371 27.01 18.42 26.17
CA ILE A 371 27.40 17.18 26.88
C ILE A 371 28.04 16.19 25.91
N ASN A 372 27.43 15.98 24.73
CA ASN A 372 27.84 14.91 23.83
C ASN A 372 28.92 15.30 22.82
N HIS A 373 29.03 16.59 22.49
CA HIS A 373 29.99 17.10 21.52
C HIS A 373 30.92 18.17 22.09
N GLY A 374 30.77 18.53 23.36
CA GLY A 374 31.52 19.63 23.97
C GLY A 374 31.16 20.96 23.29
N ASN A 375 32.16 21.82 23.11
CA ASN A 375 32.00 23.12 22.43
C ASN A 375 32.18 23.01 20.90
N ALA A 376 31.79 21.89 20.28
CA ALA A 376 31.78 21.78 18.83
C ALA A 376 30.80 22.79 18.24
N SER A 377 31.13 23.38 17.09
CA SER A 377 30.26 24.37 16.44
C SER A 377 28.90 23.77 16.08
N THR A 378 27.82 24.45 16.49
CA THR A 378 26.44 24.11 16.12
C THR A 378 26.03 24.67 14.76
N ALA A 379 26.86 25.52 14.14
CA ALA A 379 26.50 26.21 12.89
C ALA A 379 26.15 25.22 11.76
N GLY A 380 26.89 24.11 11.64
CA GLY A 380 26.66 23.10 10.61
C GLY A 380 25.32 22.39 10.76
N VAL A 381 25.01 21.91 11.98
CA VAL A 381 23.74 21.22 12.25
C VAL A 381 22.55 22.16 12.16
N LEU A 382 22.66 23.41 12.63
CA LEU A 382 21.59 24.40 12.50
C LEU A 382 21.35 24.84 11.05
N THR A 383 22.39 24.83 10.21
CA THR A 383 22.25 25.06 8.76
C THR A 383 21.53 23.89 8.09
N ALA A 384 21.87 22.64 8.46
CA ALA A 384 21.28 21.44 7.87
C ALA A 384 19.83 21.18 8.36
N CYS A 385 19.55 21.46 9.63
CA CYS A 385 18.32 21.06 10.32
C CYS A 385 17.41 22.23 10.69
N GLY A 386 17.84 23.47 10.45
CA GLY A 386 17.15 24.69 10.87
C GLY A 386 17.46 25.08 12.32
N ALA A 387 16.96 26.26 12.70
CA ALA A 387 17.23 26.86 14.03
C ALA A 387 16.64 26.07 15.21
N SER A 388 15.60 25.27 14.96
CA SER A 388 14.97 24.39 15.96
C SER A 388 14.98 22.96 15.39
N PRO A 389 16.13 22.28 15.45
CA PRO A 389 16.32 21.01 14.78
C PRO A 389 15.51 19.89 15.46
N SER A 390 14.94 18.98 14.68
CA SER A 390 14.37 17.74 15.21
C SER A 390 15.48 16.79 15.68
N ARG A 391 15.18 15.89 16.63
CA ARG A 391 16.16 14.91 17.13
C ARG A 391 16.61 13.97 16.03
N TYR A 392 15.71 13.57 15.14
CA TYR A 392 16.09 12.73 14.00
C TYR A 392 17.04 13.44 13.04
N CYS A 393 16.86 14.75 12.81
CA CYS A 393 17.79 15.50 11.96
C CYS A 393 19.17 15.61 12.61
N VAL A 394 19.24 15.90 13.90
CA VAL A 394 20.50 15.89 14.67
C VAL A 394 21.15 14.51 14.60
N TYR A 395 20.39 13.44 14.84
CA TYR A 395 20.87 12.06 14.75
C TYR A 395 21.47 11.72 13.38
N LYS A 396 20.82 12.12 12.28
CA LYS A 396 21.36 11.95 10.92
C LYS A 396 22.62 12.77 10.72
N TYR A 397 22.61 14.02 11.16
CA TYR A 397 23.77 14.91 11.08
C TYR A 397 24.99 14.31 11.80
N GLU A 398 24.80 13.73 13.00
CA GLU A 398 25.86 13.05 13.75
C GLU A 398 26.44 11.84 13.01
N ILE A 399 25.60 11.08 12.29
CA ILE A 399 26.03 9.94 11.47
C ILE A 399 26.83 10.41 10.25
N ASP A 400 26.35 11.47 9.59
CA ASP A 400 26.98 12.02 8.38
C ASP A 400 28.27 12.79 8.69
N ASN A 401 28.52 13.11 9.96
CA ASN A 401 29.72 13.83 10.43
C ASN A 401 30.48 13.01 11.50
N PRO A 402 31.08 11.85 11.14
CA PRO A 402 31.73 10.95 12.10
C PRO A 402 32.98 11.53 12.75
N THR A 403 33.52 12.64 12.22
CA THR A 403 34.65 13.38 12.81
C THR A 403 34.23 14.29 13.97
N LEU A 404 32.93 14.47 14.21
CA LEU A 404 32.45 15.17 15.40
C LEU A 404 32.99 14.49 16.64
N LYS A 405 33.62 15.29 17.50
CA LYS A 405 34.09 14.81 18.80
C LYS A 405 32.91 14.20 19.55
N SER A 406 33.01 12.93 19.94
CA SER A 406 32.14 12.35 20.96
C SER A 406 32.71 12.69 22.34
N GLY A 407 31.83 13.00 23.27
CA GLY A 407 32.10 13.08 24.71
C GLY A 407 32.49 11.70 25.28
N GLN A 408 32.06 11.43 26.51
CA GLN A 408 32.31 10.11 27.13
C GLN A 408 31.46 9.02 26.48
N GLU A 409 30.20 9.32 26.16
CA GLU A 409 29.36 8.41 25.40
C GLU A 409 29.76 8.38 23.91
N LYS A 410 30.09 7.19 23.42
CA LYS A 410 30.45 6.99 22.02
C LYS A 410 29.19 6.98 21.14
N THR A 411 29.27 7.67 20.00
CA THR A 411 28.26 7.56 18.94
C THR A 411 28.11 6.10 18.45
N PRO A 412 29.18 5.41 18.00
CA PRO A 412 29.05 4.03 17.52
C PRO A 412 28.75 3.02 18.64
N PRO A 413 28.17 1.85 18.30
CA PRO A 413 28.03 0.73 19.23
C PRO A 413 29.36 0.35 19.89
N GLN A 414 29.27 -0.10 21.13
CA GLN A 414 30.43 -0.48 21.94
C GLN A 414 30.61 -1.99 22.01
N CYS A 415 29.52 -2.74 21.95
CA CYS A 415 29.53 -4.20 21.98
C CYS A 415 29.57 -4.83 20.60
N ASN A 416 29.20 -4.09 19.57
CA ASN A 416 29.07 -4.60 18.22
C ASN A 416 29.78 -3.72 17.20
N THR A 417 30.40 -4.34 16.20
CA THR A 417 31.12 -3.62 15.14
C THR A 417 30.28 -3.47 13.87
N THR A 418 29.31 -4.36 13.66
CA THR A 418 28.39 -4.30 12.53
C THR A 418 27.22 -3.38 12.86
N THR A 419 26.97 -2.39 12.00
CA THR A 419 25.84 -1.46 12.10
C THR A 419 24.98 -1.52 10.83
N GLN A 420 23.76 -0.99 10.92
CA GLN A 420 22.85 -0.84 9.78
C GLN A 420 22.89 0.57 9.22
N ILE A 421 21.91 0.93 8.39
CA ILE A 421 21.73 2.32 7.92
C ILE A 421 21.15 3.21 9.02
N ALA A 422 21.20 4.53 8.81
CA ALA A 422 20.65 5.53 9.74
C ALA A 422 19.18 5.26 10.12
N ASP A 423 18.37 4.75 9.19
CA ASP A 423 16.95 4.48 9.39
C ASP A 423 16.65 3.35 10.38
N ARG A 424 17.67 2.68 10.92
CA ARG A 424 17.53 1.58 11.89
C ARG A 424 16.72 1.97 13.14
N ARG A 425 16.75 3.25 13.55
CA ARG A 425 15.95 3.76 14.68
C ARG A 425 14.52 4.17 14.31
N LEU A 426 14.13 4.09 13.05
CA LEU A 426 12.74 4.31 12.63
C LEU A 426 11.91 3.04 12.88
N LEU A 427 10.74 3.23 13.47
CA LEU A 427 9.65 2.26 13.50
C LEU A 427 8.61 2.67 12.47
N TYR A 428 8.18 1.70 11.66
CA TYR A 428 7.11 1.91 10.68
C TYR A 428 5.81 1.37 11.27
N VAL A 429 4.83 2.24 11.48
CA VAL A 429 3.67 1.99 12.34
C VAL A 429 2.38 2.48 11.70
N ALA A 430 1.25 1.89 12.07
CA ALA A 430 -0.05 2.23 11.52
C ALA A 430 -0.70 3.26 12.45
N ILE A 431 -1.21 4.35 11.91
CA ILE A 431 -1.97 5.33 12.68
C ILE A 431 -3.45 5.03 12.51
N VAL A 432 -4.14 4.88 13.64
CA VAL A 432 -5.57 4.59 13.70
C VAL A 432 -6.28 5.63 14.56
N ASP A 433 -7.50 5.97 14.17
CA ASP A 433 -8.40 6.76 15.02
C ASP A 433 -9.04 5.87 16.09
N CYS A 434 -8.41 5.77 17.26
CA CYS A 434 -8.89 4.86 18.29
C CYS A 434 -10.18 5.33 18.95
N VAL A 435 -10.45 6.64 18.95
CA VAL A 435 -11.66 7.22 19.52
C VAL A 435 -12.84 6.98 18.58
N ALA A 436 -12.69 7.31 17.29
CA ALA A 436 -13.76 7.13 16.31
C ALA A 436 -14.11 5.65 16.07
N ASN A 437 -13.13 4.75 16.18
CA ASN A 437 -13.34 3.32 15.96
C ASN A 437 -13.59 2.53 17.25
N ASN A 438 -13.66 3.17 18.41
CA ASN A 438 -13.83 2.53 19.73
C ASN A 438 -12.90 1.32 19.92
N VAL A 439 -11.60 1.56 19.71
CA VAL A 439 -10.59 0.48 19.67
C VAL A 439 -10.43 -0.13 21.05
N GLN A 440 -10.57 -1.46 21.11
CA GLN A 440 -10.45 -2.26 22.34
C GLN A 440 -9.56 -3.48 22.08
N GLY A 441 -9.06 -4.10 23.15
CA GLY A 441 -8.38 -5.39 23.03
C GLY A 441 -9.32 -6.48 22.49
N GLY A 442 -8.87 -7.30 21.54
CA GLY A 442 -9.66 -8.46 21.11
C GLY A 442 -9.67 -8.83 19.63
N GLY A 443 -8.78 -8.27 18.79
CA GLY A 443 -8.64 -8.75 17.41
C GLY A 443 -9.53 -8.05 16.38
N GLN A 444 -9.77 -6.76 16.56
CA GLN A 444 -10.55 -5.90 15.67
C GLN A 444 -9.81 -5.60 14.35
N THR A 445 -10.54 -5.51 13.24
CA THR A 445 -10.05 -4.96 11.97
C THR A 445 -10.34 -3.47 11.92
N LEU A 446 -9.28 -2.66 11.78
CA LEU A 446 -9.35 -1.21 11.90
C LEU A 446 -8.92 -0.54 10.59
N PRO A 447 -9.61 0.54 10.17
CA PRO A 447 -9.15 1.36 9.05
C PRO A 447 -7.87 2.11 9.45
N VAL A 448 -6.90 2.15 8.53
CA VAL A 448 -5.65 2.90 8.72
C VAL A 448 -5.87 4.33 8.24
N GLN A 449 -5.58 5.34 9.08
CA GLN A 449 -5.60 6.75 8.67
C GLN A 449 -4.37 7.10 7.83
N ALA A 450 -3.21 6.63 8.27
CA ALA A 450 -1.93 6.78 7.59
C ALA A 450 -0.93 5.77 8.17
N PHE A 451 0.14 5.49 7.45
CA PHE A 451 1.34 4.90 8.03
C PHE A 451 2.32 6.00 8.42
N ALA A 452 3.08 5.79 9.48
CA ALA A 452 4.10 6.73 9.96
C ALA A 452 5.47 6.08 10.09
N SER A 453 6.52 6.87 9.90
CA SER A 453 7.85 6.58 10.42
C SER A 453 8.04 7.32 11.75
N VAL A 454 8.34 6.58 12.81
CA VAL A 454 8.56 7.10 14.16
C VAL A 454 10.02 6.86 14.53
N PHE A 455 10.78 7.93 14.70
CA PHE A 455 12.15 7.86 15.19
C PHE A 455 12.16 7.65 16.70
N VAL A 456 12.70 6.53 17.16
CA VAL A 456 12.83 6.21 18.59
C VAL A 456 14.03 6.94 19.17
N THR A 457 13.79 7.78 20.18
CA THR A 457 14.81 8.71 20.71
C THR A 457 15.64 8.10 21.83
N GLU A 458 15.02 7.22 22.63
CA GLU A 458 15.62 6.55 23.78
C GLU A 458 15.19 5.08 23.86
N THR A 459 15.82 4.30 24.74
CA THR A 459 15.49 2.89 24.92
C THR A 459 14.03 2.72 25.36
N ALA A 460 13.33 1.74 24.78
CA ALA A 460 12.00 1.37 25.21
C ALA A 460 12.01 0.85 26.66
N GLY A 461 11.04 1.29 27.45
CA GLY A 461 10.88 0.89 28.83
C GLY A 461 10.57 -0.60 28.97
N GLY A 462 10.98 -1.20 30.09
CA GLY A 462 10.57 -2.56 30.43
C GLY A 462 9.17 -2.62 31.06
N PRO A 463 8.67 -3.83 31.37
CA PRO A 463 7.49 -4.00 32.20
C PRO A 463 7.64 -3.25 33.55
N PRO A 464 6.57 -2.64 34.09
CA PRO A 464 5.18 -2.76 33.66
C PRO A 464 4.72 -1.70 32.64
N ASN A 465 5.50 -0.66 32.36
CA ASN A 465 5.01 0.50 31.61
C ASN A 465 5.25 0.42 30.10
N ALA A 466 6.35 -0.22 29.67
CA ALA A 466 6.69 -0.44 28.26
C ALA A 466 6.71 0.83 27.39
N ASP A 467 7.02 1.98 27.98
CA ASP A 467 6.94 3.27 27.30
C ASP A 467 7.91 3.36 26.11
N ILE A 468 7.45 3.93 25.00
CA ILE A 468 8.28 4.27 23.84
C ILE A 468 8.18 5.78 23.62
N TYR A 469 9.33 6.46 23.56
CA TYR A 469 9.39 7.87 23.17
C TYR A 469 9.97 7.99 21.77
N GLY A 470 9.38 8.88 20.98
CA GLY A 470 9.84 9.11 19.63
C GLY A 470 9.32 10.37 18.98
N GLU A 471 9.66 10.56 17.72
CA GLU A 471 9.21 11.67 16.89
C GLU A 471 8.68 11.14 15.56
N ILE A 472 7.49 11.56 15.15
CA ILE A 472 6.94 11.22 13.83
C ILE A 472 7.70 12.03 12.77
N GLN A 473 8.38 11.34 11.87
CA GLN A 473 9.22 11.97 10.84
C GLN A 473 8.49 12.13 9.52
N ASP A 474 7.69 11.13 9.16
CA ASP A 474 6.96 11.09 7.90
C ASP A 474 5.65 10.31 8.05
N ILE A 475 4.70 10.58 7.16
CA ILE A 475 3.42 9.88 7.05
C ILE A 475 3.09 9.57 5.59
N SER A 476 2.36 8.50 5.33
CA SER A 476 2.07 8.02 3.97
C SER A 476 1.03 8.86 3.20
N THR A 477 0.70 10.05 3.69
CA THR A 477 -0.26 10.96 3.04
C THR A 477 0.44 11.89 2.05
N THR A 478 -0.32 12.69 1.30
CA THR A 478 0.20 13.69 0.32
C THR A 478 1.18 14.71 0.91
N VAL A 479 1.11 14.97 2.21
CA VAL A 479 1.98 15.92 2.94
C VAL A 479 3.29 15.25 3.42
N GLY A 480 3.41 13.94 3.24
CA GLY A 480 4.61 13.20 3.59
C GLY A 480 5.83 13.60 2.77
N GLN A 481 7.01 13.46 3.37
CA GLN A 481 8.32 13.63 2.74
C GLN A 481 8.67 12.49 1.76
N GLY A 482 7.76 11.52 1.58
CA GLY A 482 7.91 10.42 0.62
C GLY A 482 8.94 9.37 1.02
N THR A 483 9.45 9.41 2.26
CA THR A 483 10.43 8.44 2.77
C THR A 483 9.81 7.05 2.92
N LEU A 484 8.50 6.98 3.13
CA LEU A 484 7.73 5.73 3.19
C LEU A 484 7.48 5.09 1.82
N LYS A 485 7.67 5.83 0.71
CA LYS A 485 7.42 5.28 -0.65
C LYS A 485 8.28 4.06 -0.97
N LYS A 486 9.47 3.95 -0.38
CA LYS A 486 10.36 2.79 -0.58
C LYS A 486 9.82 1.49 0.02
N LEU A 487 8.95 1.60 1.03
CA LEU A 487 8.33 0.46 1.72
C LEU A 487 6.93 0.14 1.18
N GLN A 488 6.41 1.04 0.33
CA GLN A 488 5.11 0.96 -0.26
C GLN A 488 5.13 0.00 -1.46
N ARG A 489 4.26 -1.00 -1.42
CA ARG A 489 3.97 -1.89 -2.52
C ARG A 489 2.61 -1.53 -3.08
N ASN A 490 2.64 -1.06 -4.31
CA ASN A 490 1.46 -0.64 -5.06
C ASN A 490 1.08 -1.78 -6.00
N GLU A 491 -0.13 -2.31 -5.83
CA GLU A 491 -0.65 -3.39 -6.66
C GLU A 491 -1.97 -2.93 -7.28
N ALA A 492 -1.98 -2.75 -8.59
CA ALA A 492 -3.21 -2.66 -9.37
C ALA A 492 -3.61 -4.08 -9.76
N GLN A 493 -4.85 -4.48 -9.47
CA GLN A 493 -5.35 -5.81 -9.74
C GLN A 493 -6.71 -5.75 -10.44
N LEU A 494 -6.94 -6.65 -11.39
CA LEU A 494 -8.25 -6.90 -11.99
C LEU A 494 -9.12 -7.77 -11.07
N TYR A 495 -10.36 -7.36 -10.89
CA TYR A 495 -11.37 -8.05 -10.09
C TYR A 495 -12.47 -8.65 -10.95
N ARG A 496 -12.77 -8.03 -12.10
CA ARG A 496 -13.79 -8.45 -13.06
C ARG A 496 -13.34 -8.14 -14.46
#